data_AF-A0A0F9LT12-F1
#
_entry.id   AF-A0A0F9LT12-F1
#
_cell.length_a   1.000
_cell.length_b   1.000
_cell.length_c   1.000
_cell.angle_alpha   90.00
_cell.angle_beta   90.00
_cell.angle_gamma   90.00
#
_symmetry.space_group_name_H-M   'P 1'
#
loop_
_entity.id
_entity.type
_entity.pdbx_description
1 polymer ?
#
loop_
_entity_poly.entity_id
_entity_poly.type
_entity_poly.pdbx_seq_one_letter_code
_entity_poly.pdbx_strand_id
1 'polypeptide(L)'
;MSEDATEVQPGDTLEVASTAMLLNPRVDLSYQGLVVEVAALIAKASTLVVTTATEAKVATDHLGAIDERQRFIETSRNEYLAPLRKHTTDINEAMKELMVPLSEADKALRDRILAFNAEQKAEVARKEEIVRKERELAALKDEPEPEPAPAPEPARTFAQGNHTQSSERMVTKYEVVDFAALPDDYKIQDTGKLTKAVKAGGTSLTIAGVRIWQEPVLAIGRAP
;
A
#
# COMPACT_ATOMS: atom_id res chain seq x y z
N MET A 1 -34.74 8.41 52.75
CA MET A 1 -34.00 7.14 52.64
C MET A 1 -34.73 6.34 51.57
N SER A 2 -34.24 6.42 50.34
CA SER A 2 -34.76 5.69 49.19
C SER A 2 -33.55 5.05 48.55
N GLU A 3 -33.41 3.75 48.76
CA GLU A 3 -32.36 2.91 48.20
C GLU A 3 -32.70 2.65 46.73
N ASP A 4 -31.95 3.30 45.85
CA ASP A 4 -32.05 3.16 44.41
C ASP A 4 -31.16 1.97 43.99
N ALA A 5 -31.79 0.80 43.84
CA ALA A 5 -31.13 -0.43 43.45
C ALA A 5 -30.76 -0.37 41.97
N THR A 6 -29.49 -0.04 41.71
CA THR A 6 -28.90 -0.09 40.37
C THR A 6 -28.79 -1.56 39.94
N GLU A 7 -29.75 -1.98 39.13
CA GLU A 7 -29.80 -3.29 38.47
C GLU A 7 -28.63 -3.40 37.48
N VAL A 8 -27.53 -4.02 37.93
CA VAL A 8 -26.36 -4.32 37.11
C VAL A 8 -26.76 -5.40 36.12
N GLN A 9 -26.90 -5.03 34.84
CA GLN A 9 -27.16 -5.99 33.79
C GLN A 9 -26.02 -7.02 33.72
N PRO A 10 -26.33 -8.33 33.81
CA PRO A 10 -25.33 -9.38 33.72
C PRO A 10 -24.66 -9.33 32.36
N GLY A 11 -23.32 -9.26 32.41
CA GLY A 11 -22.46 -9.00 31.29
C GLY A 11 -22.71 -9.94 30.12
N ASP A 12 -22.86 -9.31 28.96
CA ASP A 12 -22.69 -9.85 27.63
C ASP A 12 -21.30 -10.51 27.55
N THR A 13 -21.27 -11.75 28.04
CA THR A 13 -20.08 -12.58 28.03
C THR A 13 -19.95 -12.98 26.59
N LEU A 14 -19.14 -12.22 25.85
CA LEU A 14 -18.73 -12.53 24.50
C LEU A 14 -18.23 -13.97 24.50
N GLU A 15 -19.11 -14.90 24.11
CA GLU A 15 -18.75 -16.22 23.62
C GLU A 15 -17.96 -15.98 22.34
N VAL A 16 -16.70 -15.57 22.51
CA VAL A 16 -15.67 -15.76 21.51
C VAL A 16 -15.30 -17.25 21.56
N ALA A 17 -16.32 -18.09 21.36
CA ALA A 17 -16.21 -19.52 21.29
C ALA A 17 -15.48 -19.84 20.00
N SER A 18 -14.15 -19.75 20.06
CA SER A 18 -13.19 -20.55 19.34
C SER A 18 -13.70 -21.10 18.00
N THR A 19 -14.08 -20.21 17.09
CA THR A 19 -14.26 -20.52 15.67
C THR A 19 -12.90 -20.67 14.99
N ALA A 20 -11.91 -21.23 15.72
CA ALA A 20 -10.81 -21.95 15.12
C ALA A 20 -11.40 -23.26 14.57
N MET A 21 -12.27 -23.12 13.57
CA MET A 21 -12.81 -24.19 12.77
C MET A 21 -11.60 -24.81 12.08
N LEU A 22 -11.05 -25.85 12.70
CA LEU A 22 -9.95 -26.62 12.15
C LEU A 22 -10.54 -27.44 10.99
N LEU A 23 -10.79 -26.74 9.88
CA LEU A 23 -11.23 -27.27 8.60
C LEU A 23 -10.08 -28.08 8.01
N ASN A 24 -9.82 -29.24 8.61
CA ASN A 24 -9.00 -30.24 8.00
C ASN A 24 -9.94 -31.20 7.26
N PRO A 25 -10.25 -30.96 5.97
CA PRO A 25 -11.18 -31.81 5.24
C PRO A 25 -10.71 -33.27 5.18
N ARG A 26 -9.41 -33.54 5.40
CA ARG A 26 -8.88 -34.91 5.37
C ARG A 26 -9.36 -35.80 6.51
N VAL A 27 -9.79 -35.22 7.64
CA VAL A 27 -10.35 -36.00 8.76
C VAL A 27 -11.87 -36.16 8.68
N ASP A 28 -12.51 -35.44 7.75
CA ASP A 28 -13.96 -35.55 7.54
C ASP A 28 -14.30 -36.91 6.91
N LEU A 29 -15.28 -37.60 7.49
CA LEU A 29 -15.79 -38.87 6.97
C LEU A 29 -16.32 -38.71 5.54
N SER A 30 -16.86 -37.54 5.20
CA SER A 30 -17.33 -37.22 3.85
C SER A 30 -16.19 -37.26 2.81
N TYR A 31 -15.04 -36.68 3.15
CA TYR A 31 -13.86 -36.67 2.29
C TYR A 31 -13.28 -38.06 2.10
N GLN A 32 -13.18 -38.85 3.17
CA GLN A 32 -12.69 -40.22 3.07
C GLN A 32 -13.59 -41.07 2.16
N GLY A 33 -14.92 -40.90 2.26
CA GLY A 33 -15.87 -41.50 1.33
C GLY A 33 -15.62 -41.11 -0.12
N LEU A 34 -15.41 -39.81 -0.39
CA LEU A 34 -15.09 -39.32 -1.73
C LEU A 34 -13.79 -39.90 -2.29
N VAL A 35 -12.75 -40.04 -1.46
CA VAL A 35 -11.47 -40.63 -1.89
C VAL A 35 -11.68 -42.06 -2.37
N VAL A 36 -12.49 -42.86 -1.66
CA VAL A 36 -12.81 -44.24 -2.04
C VAL A 36 -13.62 -44.27 -3.34
N GLU A 37 -14.63 -43.42 -3.47
CA GLU A 37 -15.46 -43.35 -4.69
C GLU A 37 -14.66 -42.92 -5.93
N VAL A 38 -13.80 -41.90 -5.79
CA VAL A 38 -12.92 -41.43 -6.86
C VAL A 38 -11.92 -42.53 -7.25
N ALA A 39 -11.33 -43.21 -6.28
CA ALA A 39 -10.44 -44.34 -6.56
C ALA A 39 -11.18 -45.47 -7.31
N ALA A 40 -12.43 -45.76 -6.94
CA ALA A 40 -13.25 -46.75 -7.64
C ALA A 40 -13.59 -46.33 -9.08
N LEU A 41 -13.89 -45.05 -9.32
CA LEU A 41 -14.12 -44.53 -10.67
C LEU A 41 -12.85 -44.60 -11.53
N ILE A 42 -11.69 -44.24 -10.96
CA ILE A 42 -10.39 -44.34 -11.64
C ILE A 42 -10.09 -45.80 -12.01
N ALA A 43 -10.30 -46.73 -11.08
CA ALA A 43 -10.08 -48.16 -11.33
C ALA A 43 -11.00 -48.70 -12.42
N LYS A 44 -12.29 -48.31 -12.43
CA LYS A 44 -13.21 -48.69 -13.52
C LYS A 44 -12.75 -48.13 -14.86
N ALA A 45 -12.40 -46.84 -14.91
CA ALA A 45 -11.97 -46.17 -16.13
C ALA A 45 -10.67 -46.76 -16.71
N SER A 46 -9.70 -47.15 -15.86
CA SER A 46 -8.41 -47.69 -16.32
C SER A 46 -8.50 -49.10 -16.89
N THR A 47 -9.52 -49.88 -16.50
CA THR A 47 -9.74 -51.24 -17.00
C THR A 47 -10.62 -51.31 -18.24
N LEU A 48 -11.31 -50.22 -18.60
CA LEU A 48 -12.29 -50.21 -19.67
C LEU A 48 -11.60 -50.12 -21.04
N VAL A 49 -11.82 -51.12 -21.90
CA VAL A 49 -11.40 -51.11 -23.30
C VAL A 49 -12.64 -51.01 -24.18
N VAL A 50 -12.67 -50.03 -25.08
CA VAL A 50 -13.81 -49.78 -25.96
C VAL A 50 -13.49 -50.28 -27.37
N THR A 51 -14.11 -51.39 -27.75
CA THR A 51 -14.00 -52.02 -29.07
C THR A 51 -15.35 -52.12 -29.79
N THR A 52 -16.45 -52.06 -29.04
CA THR A 52 -17.82 -52.19 -29.55
C THR A 52 -18.70 -50.99 -29.19
N ALA A 53 -19.82 -50.85 -29.92
CA ALA A 53 -20.80 -49.79 -29.64
C ALA A 53 -21.45 -49.90 -28.24
N THR A 54 -21.63 -51.12 -27.73
CA THR A 54 -22.17 -51.33 -26.38
C THR A 54 -21.17 -50.89 -25.31
N GLU A 55 -19.88 -51.16 -25.49
CA GLU A 55 -18.82 -50.67 -24.58
C GLU A 55 -18.70 -49.15 -24.61
N ALA A 56 -18.90 -48.51 -25.78
CA ALA A 56 -18.90 -47.06 -25.89
C ALA A 56 -20.01 -46.40 -25.05
N LYS A 57 -21.18 -47.04 -24.95
CA LYS A 57 -22.27 -46.58 -24.07
C LYS A 57 -21.84 -46.65 -22.59
N VAL A 58 -21.27 -47.77 -22.16
CA VAL A 58 -20.77 -47.94 -20.78
C VAL A 58 -19.68 -46.91 -20.45
N ALA A 59 -18.77 -46.64 -21.38
CA ALA A 59 -17.75 -45.59 -21.23
C ALA A 59 -18.37 -44.20 -21.05
N THR A 60 -19.42 -43.90 -21.82
CA THR A 60 -20.15 -42.64 -21.73
C THR A 60 -20.84 -42.48 -20.37
N ASP A 61 -21.46 -43.54 -19.86
CA ASP A 61 -22.08 -43.54 -18.53
C ASP A 61 -21.02 -43.32 -17.44
N HIS A 62 -19.84 -43.93 -17.56
CA HIS A 62 -18.72 -43.70 -16.64
C HIS A 62 -18.17 -42.27 -16.70
N LEU A 63 -18.10 -41.67 -17.89
CA LEU A 63 -17.72 -40.26 -18.03
C LEU A 63 -18.73 -39.33 -17.34
N GLY A 64 -20.03 -39.61 -17.48
CA GLY A 64 -21.08 -38.88 -16.76
C GLY A 64 -20.88 -38.93 -15.24
N ALA A 65 -20.65 -40.13 -14.69
CA ALA A 65 -20.40 -40.31 -13.27
C ALA A 65 -19.12 -39.58 -12.77
N ILE A 66 -18.08 -39.51 -13.61
CA ILE A 66 -16.86 -38.75 -13.30
C ILE A 66 -17.14 -37.25 -13.28
N ASP A 67 -17.84 -36.70 -14.28
CA ASP A 67 -18.20 -35.28 -14.34
C ASP A 67 -19.08 -34.87 -13.15
N GLU A 68 -20.11 -35.66 -12.82
CA GLU A 68 -20.94 -35.43 -11.63
C GLU A 68 -20.10 -35.37 -10.35
N ARG A 69 -19.15 -36.30 -10.20
CA ARG A 69 -18.28 -36.34 -9.03
C ARG A 69 -17.31 -35.16 -8.99
N GLN A 70 -16.78 -34.71 -10.13
CA GLN A 70 -15.95 -33.51 -10.22
C GLN A 70 -16.71 -32.26 -9.79
N ARG A 71 -17.95 -32.09 -10.27
CA ARG A 71 -18.80 -30.96 -9.87
C ARG A 71 -19.08 -30.96 -8.38
N PHE A 72 -19.36 -32.13 -7.80
CA PHE A 72 -19.55 -32.26 -6.36
C PHE A 72 -18.30 -31.81 -5.58
N ILE A 73 -17.11 -32.28 -5.97
CA ILE A 73 -15.84 -31.89 -5.32
C ILE A 73 -15.63 -30.37 -5.40
N GLU A 74 -15.91 -29.75 -6.54
CA GLU A 74 -15.75 -28.30 -6.69
C GLU A 74 -16.78 -27.53 -5.87
N THR A 75 -18.03 -28.01 -5.76
CA THR A 75 -19.04 -27.44 -4.87
C THR A 75 -18.58 -27.50 -3.42
N SER A 76 -18.17 -28.67 -2.93
CA SER A 76 -17.66 -28.82 -1.55
C SER A 76 -16.43 -27.95 -1.30
N ARG A 77 -15.49 -27.87 -2.26
CA ARG A 77 -14.34 -26.96 -2.19
C ARG A 77 -14.79 -25.52 -2.00
N ASN A 78 -15.78 -25.06 -2.76
CA ASN A 78 -16.29 -23.70 -2.64
C ASN A 78 -17.03 -23.46 -1.34
N GLU A 79 -17.78 -24.44 -0.83
CA GLU A 79 -18.42 -24.37 0.50
C GLU A 79 -17.38 -24.22 1.62
N TYR A 80 -16.28 -24.96 1.57
CA TYR A 80 -15.18 -24.82 2.55
C TYR A 80 -14.43 -23.48 2.42
N LEU A 81 -14.23 -22.99 1.19
CA LEU A 81 -13.49 -21.75 0.96
C LEU A 81 -14.33 -20.49 1.16
N ALA A 82 -15.65 -20.56 1.01
CA ALA A 82 -16.57 -19.42 1.15
C ALA A 82 -16.42 -18.67 2.49
N PRO A 83 -16.49 -19.32 3.67
CA PRO A 83 -16.31 -18.63 4.95
C PRO A 83 -14.90 -18.03 5.10
N LEU A 84 -13.86 -18.72 4.60
CA LEU A 84 -12.47 -18.21 4.66
C LEU A 84 -12.28 -16.96 3.79
N ARG A 85 -12.83 -16.97 2.58
CA ARG A 85 -12.84 -15.80 1.69
C ARG A 85 -13.60 -14.65 2.34
N LYS A 86 -14.78 -14.92 2.91
CA LYS A 86 -15.58 -13.93 3.64
C LYS A 86 -14.79 -13.31 4.79
N HIS A 87 -14.23 -14.13 5.68
CA HIS A 87 -13.41 -13.63 6.80
C HIS A 87 -12.19 -12.84 6.33
N THR A 88 -11.54 -13.26 5.24
CA THR A 88 -10.42 -12.49 4.66
C THR A 88 -10.88 -11.12 4.17
N THR A 89 -12.05 -11.04 3.52
CA THR A 89 -12.67 -9.78 3.12
C THR A 89 -13.01 -8.92 4.33
N ASP A 90 -13.71 -9.47 5.32
CA ASP A 90 -14.12 -8.77 6.54
C ASP A 90 -12.90 -8.19 7.30
N ILE A 91 -11.82 -8.98 7.44
CA ILE A 91 -10.56 -8.52 8.06
C ILE A 91 -9.95 -7.37 7.25
N ASN A 92 -9.88 -7.51 5.94
CA ASN A 92 -9.31 -6.46 5.08
C ASN A 92 -10.14 -5.17 5.11
N GLU A 93 -11.46 -5.27 5.18
CA GLU A 93 -12.37 -4.14 5.32
C GLU A 93 -12.18 -3.46 6.67
N ALA A 94 -12.20 -4.21 7.78
CA ALA A 94 -11.94 -3.68 9.11
C ALA A 94 -10.56 -2.99 9.21
N MET A 95 -9.51 -3.58 8.62
CA MET A 95 -8.19 -2.95 8.58
C MET A 95 -8.18 -1.67 7.72
N LYS A 96 -8.91 -1.64 6.60
CA LYS A 96 -9.05 -0.42 5.78
C LYS A 96 -9.76 0.69 6.55
N GLU A 97 -10.82 0.39 7.28
CA GLU A 97 -11.53 1.37 8.12
C GLU A 97 -10.59 2.04 9.13
N LEU A 98 -9.60 1.32 9.65
CA LEU A 98 -8.58 1.88 10.55
C LEU A 98 -7.46 2.61 9.79
N MET A 99 -7.01 2.05 8.67
CA MET A 99 -5.87 2.58 7.91
C MET A 99 -6.19 3.87 7.17
N VAL A 100 -7.40 4.04 6.64
CA VAL A 100 -7.81 5.24 5.90
C VAL A 100 -7.66 6.52 6.75
N PRO A 101 -8.34 6.68 7.90
CA PRO A 101 -8.22 7.89 8.71
C PRO A 101 -6.80 8.10 9.25
N LEU A 102 -6.06 7.02 9.53
CA LEU A 102 -4.66 7.12 9.94
C LEU A 102 -3.77 7.67 8.82
N SER A 103 -3.99 7.23 7.57
CA SER A 103 -3.26 7.73 6.40
C SER A 103 -3.61 9.19 6.09
N GLU A 104 -4.87 9.59 6.29
CA GLU A 104 -5.32 10.97 6.16
C GLU A 104 -4.67 11.86 7.24
N ALA A 105 -4.61 11.39 8.49
CA ALA A 105 -3.94 12.07 9.58
C ALA A 105 -2.42 12.22 9.32
N ASP A 106 -1.74 11.17 8.88
CA ASP A 106 -0.33 11.22 8.50
C ASP A 106 -0.08 12.25 7.38
N LYS A 107 -0.90 12.21 6.32
CA LYS A 107 -0.82 13.20 5.23
C LYS A 107 -1.02 14.63 5.74
N ALA A 108 -2.07 14.87 6.54
CA ALA A 108 -2.36 16.19 7.10
C ALA A 108 -1.21 16.71 7.98
N LEU A 109 -0.58 15.84 8.78
CA LEU A 109 0.58 16.21 9.59
C LEU A 109 1.80 16.54 8.72
N ARG A 110 2.09 15.73 7.69
CA ARG A 110 3.16 16.02 6.74
C ARG A 110 2.97 17.35 6.04
N ASP A 111 1.75 17.65 5.58
CA ASP A 111 1.42 18.90 4.91
C ASP A 111 1.63 20.11 5.83
N ARG A 112 1.23 19.99 7.11
CA ARG A 112 1.47 21.03 8.13
C ARG A 112 2.96 21.25 8.41
N ILE A 113 3.75 20.18 8.51
CA ILE A 113 5.20 20.28 8.72
C ILE A 113 5.87 20.96 7.52
N LEU A 114 5.50 20.57 6.30
CA LEU A 114 6.03 21.19 5.07
C LEU A 114 5.66 22.67 4.98
N ALA A 115 4.41 23.04 5.30
CA ALA A 115 3.97 24.43 5.34
C ALA A 115 4.74 25.25 6.37
N PHE A 116 4.92 24.72 7.59
CA PHE A 116 5.72 25.35 8.63
C PHE A 116 7.18 25.55 8.18
N ASN A 117 7.81 24.53 7.60
CA ASN A 117 9.19 24.62 7.12
C ASN A 117 9.34 25.63 5.97
N ALA A 118 8.34 25.74 5.10
CA ALA A 118 8.30 26.77 4.06
C ALA A 118 8.21 28.18 4.64
N GLU A 119 7.37 28.39 5.66
CA GLU A 119 7.26 29.66 6.37
C GLU A 119 8.56 30.04 7.11
N GLN A 120 9.19 29.07 7.80
CA GLN A 120 10.48 29.28 8.45
C GLN A 120 11.57 29.67 7.45
N LYS A 121 11.62 29.02 6.27
CA LYS A 121 12.56 29.38 5.20
C LYS A 121 12.29 30.79 4.66
N ALA A 122 11.03 31.15 4.44
CA ALA A 122 10.66 32.49 4.00
C ALA A 122 11.06 33.57 5.03
N GLU A 123 10.88 33.30 6.32
CA GLU A 123 11.27 34.22 7.38
C GLU A 123 12.78 34.44 7.44
N VAL A 124 13.57 33.36 7.34
CA VAL A 124 15.04 33.46 7.27
C VAL A 124 15.46 34.28 6.05
N ALA A 125 14.88 34.01 4.87
CA ALA A 125 15.19 34.75 3.65
C ALA A 125 14.84 36.25 3.75
N ARG A 126 13.72 36.60 4.41
CA ARG A 126 13.36 38.00 4.68
C ARG A 126 14.39 38.70 5.56
N LYS A 127 14.85 38.04 6.63
CA LYS A 127 15.88 38.59 7.53
C LYS A 127 17.21 38.79 6.80
N GLU A 128 17.61 37.82 5.98
CA GLU A 128 18.82 37.91 5.17
C GLU A 128 18.74 39.05 4.14
N GLU A 129 17.58 39.25 3.50
CA GLU A 129 17.39 40.34 2.56
C GLU A 129 17.46 41.72 3.23
N ILE A 130 16.89 41.86 4.44
CA ILE A 130 16.99 43.09 5.24
C ILE A 130 18.46 43.38 5.57
N VAL A 131 19.18 42.40 6.10
CA VAL A 131 20.62 42.54 6.43
C VAL A 131 21.44 42.87 5.17
N ARG A 132 21.12 42.27 4.02
CA ARG A 132 21.78 42.58 2.74
C ARG A 132 21.56 44.03 2.34
N LYS A 133 20.31 44.52 2.39
CA LYS A 133 19.97 45.91 2.05
C LYS A 133 20.60 46.92 3.01
N GLU A 134 20.66 46.61 4.30
CA GLU A 134 21.33 47.46 5.29
C GLU A 134 22.82 47.60 5.01
N ARG A 135 23.50 46.50 4.64
CA ARG A 135 24.91 46.53 4.22
C ARG A 135 25.12 47.35 2.96
N GLU A 136 24.26 47.19 1.96
CA GLU A 136 24.32 47.97 0.72
C GLU A 136 24.13 49.49 0.98
N LEU A 137 23.22 49.86 1.89
CA LEU A 137 23.00 51.26 2.27
C LEU A 137 24.15 51.84 3.11
N ALA A 138 24.75 51.06 4.00
CA ALA A 138 25.92 51.49 4.78
C ALA A 138 27.14 51.73 3.87
N ALA A 139 27.38 50.83 2.91
CA ALA A 139 28.45 50.97 1.92
C ALA A 139 28.29 52.23 1.06
N LEU A 140 27.05 52.66 0.77
CA LEU A 140 26.80 53.89 0.01
C LEU A 140 27.03 55.17 0.83
N LYS A 141 26.99 55.10 2.17
CA LYS A 141 27.08 56.27 3.06
C LYS A 141 28.51 56.59 3.51
N ASP A 142 29.53 55.85 3.05
CA ASP A 142 30.93 55.98 3.52
C ASP A 142 31.08 55.87 5.05
N GLU A 143 30.09 55.28 5.74
CA GLU A 143 30.23 54.91 7.14
C GLU A 143 31.17 53.69 7.24
N PRO A 144 32.05 53.65 8.27
CA PRO A 144 32.98 52.54 8.45
C PRO A 144 32.20 51.22 8.47
N GLU A 145 32.68 50.27 7.66
CA GLU A 145 32.03 48.98 7.43
C GLU A 145 31.66 48.34 8.78
N PRO A 146 30.36 48.14 9.08
CA PRO A 146 29.95 47.59 10.36
C PRO A 146 30.57 46.20 10.52
N GLU A 147 31.13 45.91 11.70
CA GLU A 147 31.75 44.62 11.98
C GLU A 147 30.83 43.48 11.52
N PRO A 148 31.37 42.44 10.86
CA PRO A 148 30.57 41.37 10.28
C PRO A 148 29.72 40.75 11.39
N ALA A 149 28.41 41.01 11.35
CA ALA A 149 27.47 40.42 12.28
C ALA A 149 27.73 38.91 12.34
N PRO A 150 27.77 38.31 13.55
CA PRO A 150 28.07 36.89 13.71
C PRO A 150 27.16 36.10 12.76
N ALA A 151 27.78 35.23 11.95
CA ALA A 151 27.05 34.42 10.97
C ALA A 151 25.86 33.77 11.71
N PRO A 152 24.63 33.94 11.23
CA PRO A 152 23.46 33.40 11.90
C PRO A 152 23.70 31.91 12.09
N GLU A 153 23.58 31.41 13.33
CA GLU A 153 23.73 29.99 13.60
C GLU A 153 22.82 29.24 12.62
N PRO A 154 23.35 28.25 11.87
CA PRO A 154 22.55 27.56 10.87
C PRO A 154 21.33 26.99 11.56
N ALA A 155 20.15 27.44 11.15
CA ALA A 155 18.89 26.96 11.71
C ALA A 155 18.93 25.43 11.61
N ARG A 156 18.92 24.75 12.76
CA ARG A 156 18.94 23.29 12.80
C ARG A 156 17.66 22.81 12.12
N THR A 157 17.76 22.44 10.85
CA THR A 157 16.63 22.04 9.99
C THR A 157 16.03 20.69 10.37
N PHE A 158 16.61 20.00 11.36
CA PHE A 158 16.12 18.73 11.87
C PHE A 158 15.34 18.95 13.15
N ALA A 159 14.01 18.95 13.05
CA ALA A 159 13.17 18.65 14.19
C ALA A 159 13.38 17.16 14.53
N GLN A 160 14.26 16.88 15.49
CA GLN A 160 14.48 15.54 16.00
C GLN A 160 13.37 15.23 17.02
N GLY A 161 12.48 14.31 16.66
CA GLY A 161 11.53 13.75 17.62
C GLY A 161 12.22 12.74 18.52
N ASN A 162 11.61 12.43 19.68
CA ASN A 162 12.12 11.40 20.59
C ASN A 162 12.23 10.01 19.98
N HIS A 163 11.48 9.75 18.88
CA HIS A 163 11.35 8.41 18.29
C HIS A 163 11.71 8.34 16.80
N THR A 164 11.82 9.48 16.12
CA THR A 164 12.05 9.52 14.67
C THR A 164 12.82 10.78 14.28
N GLN A 165 13.65 10.63 13.24
CA GLN A 165 14.28 11.77 12.57
C GLN A 165 13.49 12.09 11.30
N SER A 166 13.05 13.33 11.19
CA SER A 166 12.42 13.86 10.00
C SER A 166 13.46 14.61 9.16
N SER A 167 13.54 14.30 7.87
CA SER A 167 14.38 15.01 6.91
C SER A 167 13.57 15.32 5.66
N GLU A 168 13.66 16.55 5.18
CA GLU A 168 13.13 16.90 3.87
C GLU A 168 14.09 16.41 2.78
N ARG A 169 13.55 15.74 1.77
CA ARG A 169 14.27 15.46 0.53
C ARG A 169 13.49 15.99 -0.66
N MET A 170 14.20 16.50 -1.65
CA MET A 170 13.59 16.85 -2.93
C MET A 170 13.33 15.56 -3.71
N VAL A 171 12.07 15.32 -4.05
CA VAL A 171 11.68 14.23 -4.94
C VAL A 171 11.41 14.82 -6.32
N THR A 172 12.20 14.37 -7.30
CA THR A 172 11.98 14.73 -8.69
C THR A 172 10.71 14.07 -9.20
N LYS A 173 9.70 14.88 -9.54
CA LYS A 173 8.47 14.48 -10.21
C LYS A 173 8.54 14.88 -11.69
N TYR A 174 7.76 14.18 -12.50
CA TYR A 174 7.65 14.49 -13.91
C TYR A 174 6.22 14.27 -14.41
N GLU A 175 5.85 15.01 -15.45
CA GLU A 175 4.58 14.88 -16.17
C GLU A 175 4.83 15.03 -17.66
N VAL A 176 4.17 14.17 -18.45
CA VAL A 176 4.23 14.22 -19.91
C VAL A 176 3.21 15.24 -20.38
N VAL A 177 3.67 16.42 -20.80
CA VAL A 177 2.83 17.52 -21.29
C VAL A 177 2.49 17.33 -22.76
N ASP A 178 3.42 16.78 -23.55
CA ASP A 178 3.21 16.51 -24.97
C ASP A 178 3.75 15.12 -25.33
N PHE A 179 2.82 14.22 -25.62
CA PHE A 179 3.15 12.85 -25.99
C PHE A 179 3.75 12.75 -27.40
N ALA A 180 3.44 13.68 -28.32
CA ALA A 180 3.97 13.67 -29.67
C ALA A 180 5.45 14.07 -29.71
N ALA A 181 5.82 15.06 -28.88
CA ALA A 181 7.20 15.51 -28.71
C ALA A 181 8.08 14.53 -27.92
N LEU A 182 7.49 13.54 -27.26
CA LEU A 182 8.24 12.54 -26.51
C LEU A 182 9.09 11.70 -27.49
N PRO A 183 10.38 11.46 -27.21
CA PRO A 183 11.19 10.55 -28.01
C PRO A 183 10.56 9.15 -28.06
N ASP A 184 10.64 8.48 -29.21
CA ASP A 184 9.99 7.18 -29.42
C ASP A 184 10.44 6.12 -28.41
N ASP A 185 11.68 6.23 -27.91
CA ASP A 185 12.25 5.37 -26.86
C ASP A 185 11.43 5.35 -25.55
N TYR A 186 10.60 6.37 -25.29
CA TYR A 186 9.82 6.53 -24.07
C TYR A 186 8.30 6.40 -24.29
N LYS A 187 7.84 6.14 -25.53
CA LYS A 187 6.41 6.00 -25.85
C LYS A 187 5.91 4.59 -25.45
N ILE A 188 5.02 4.55 -24.46
CA ILE A 188 4.09 3.46 -24.08
C ILE A 188 4.67 2.17 -23.48
N GLN A 189 5.91 1.74 -23.73
CA GLN A 189 6.39 0.45 -23.19
C GLN A 189 7.29 0.51 -21.94
N ASP A 190 7.79 1.68 -21.52
CA ASP A 190 8.72 1.70 -20.38
C ASP A 190 8.67 3.01 -19.58
N THR A 191 7.56 3.21 -18.86
CA THR A 191 7.50 4.23 -17.78
C THR A 191 8.63 4.03 -16.77
N GLY A 192 9.16 2.81 -16.65
CA GLY A 192 10.34 2.46 -15.87
C GLY A 192 11.62 3.12 -16.38
N LYS A 193 11.91 3.07 -17.69
CA LYS A 193 13.06 3.78 -18.31
C LYS A 193 12.95 5.28 -18.13
N LEU A 194 11.77 5.85 -18.33
CA LEU A 194 11.57 7.29 -18.12
C LEU A 194 11.81 7.67 -16.65
N THR A 195 11.24 6.90 -15.70
CA THR A 195 11.48 7.09 -14.26
C THR A 195 12.96 6.97 -13.92
N LYS A 196 13.68 5.99 -14.47
CA LYS A 196 15.12 5.81 -14.26
C LYS A 196 15.93 6.97 -14.83
N ALA A 197 15.62 7.41 -16.05
CA ALA A 197 16.28 8.54 -16.70
C ALA A 197 16.07 9.84 -15.92
N VAL A 198 14.85 10.15 -15.49
CA VAL A 198 14.54 11.32 -14.66
C VAL A 198 15.23 11.26 -13.30
N LYS A 199 15.25 10.09 -12.65
CA LYS A 199 15.96 9.92 -11.36
C LYS A 199 17.47 10.06 -11.50
N ALA A 200 18.06 9.58 -12.59
CA ALA A 200 19.49 9.68 -12.84
C ALA A 200 19.91 11.09 -13.28
N GLY A 201 19.08 11.75 -14.10
CA GLY A 201 19.36 13.08 -14.64
C GLY A 201 18.99 14.23 -13.72
N GLY A 202 18.11 14.02 -12.73
CA GLY A 202 17.67 15.09 -11.84
C GLY A 202 16.96 16.23 -12.58
N THR A 203 17.15 17.46 -12.11
CA THR A 203 16.54 18.68 -12.69
C THR A 203 17.27 19.24 -13.90
N SER A 204 18.49 18.77 -14.21
CA SER A 204 19.25 19.25 -15.36
C SER A 204 18.87 18.53 -16.66
N LEU A 205 18.22 17.37 -16.57
CA LEU A 205 17.76 16.64 -17.74
C LEU A 205 16.51 17.31 -18.33
N THR A 206 16.61 17.72 -19.59
CA THR A 206 15.46 18.22 -20.36
C THR A 206 15.06 17.15 -21.37
N ILE A 207 13.86 16.58 -21.23
CA ILE A 207 13.28 15.64 -22.20
C ILE A 207 12.15 16.36 -22.92
N ALA A 208 12.18 16.33 -24.25
CA ALA A 208 11.11 16.94 -25.06
C ALA A 208 9.74 16.33 -24.67
N GLY A 209 8.75 17.20 -24.45
CA GLY A 209 7.41 16.79 -24.02
C GLY A 209 7.24 16.43 -22.55
N VAL A 210 8.30 16.50 -21.72
CA VAL A 210 8.23 16.17 -20.28
C VAL A 210 8.59 17.38 -19.43
N ARG A 211 7.70 17.74 -18.51
CA ARG A 211 7.98 18.73 -17.46
C ARG A 211 8.54 18.00 -16.25
N ILE A 212 9.73 18.40 -15.79
CA ILE A 212 10.38 17.84 -14.60
C ILE A 212 10.47 18.94 -13.54
N TRP A 213 10.10 18.63 -12.30
CA TRP A 213 10.21 19.54 -11.18
C TRP A 213 10.55 18.79 -9.89
N GLN A 214 10.99 19.52 -8.88
CA GLN A 214 11.25 18.97 -7.55
C GLN A 214 10.16 19.40 -6.60
N GLU A 215 9.64 18.44 -5.84
CA GLU A 215 8.77 18.72 -4.71
C GLU A 215 9.48 18.31 -3.41
N PRO A 216 9.44 19.16 -2.37
CA PRO A 216 9.90 18.77 -1.05
C PRO A 216 8.96 17.70 -0.51
N VAL A 217 9.51 16.55 -0.11
CA VAL A 217 8.76 15.48 0.55
C VAL A 217 9.43 15.16 1.88
N LEU A 218 8.61 15.01 2.91
CA LEU A 218 9.07 14.60 4.23
C LEU A 218 9.45 13.11 4.21
N ALA A 219 10.72 12.80 4.44
CA ALA A 219 11.19 11.44 4.66
C ALA A 219 11.31 11.20 6.17
N ILE A 220 10.61 10.17 6.66
CA ILE A 220 10.69 9.73 8.05
C ILE A 220 11.64 8.53 8.07
N GLY A 221 12.82 8.72 8.66
CA GLY A 221 13.77 7.62 8.88
C GLY A 221 13.47 6.93 10.21
N ARG A 222 13.60 5.60 10.25
CA ARG A 222 13.72 4.89 11.53
C ARG A 222 15.08 5.25 12.12
N ALA A 223 15.11 5.70 13.37
CA ALA A 223 16.38 5.85 14.07
C ALA A 223 17.11 4.48 14.09
N PRO A 224 18.43 4.45 13.84
CA PRO A 224 19.21 3.22 13.87
C PRO A 224 19.13 2.52 15.23
#